data_AF-A0A9E4VH76-F1
#
_entry.id   AF-A0A9E4VH76-F1
#
_cell.length_a   1.000
_cell.length_b   1.000
_cell.length_c   1.000
_cell.angle_alpha   90.00
_cell.angle_beta   90.00
_cell.angle_gamma   90.00
#
_symmetry.space_group_name_H-M   'P 1'
#
loop_
_entity.id
_entity.type
_entity.pdbx_description
1 polymer ?
#
loop_
_entity_poly.entity_id
_entity_poly.type
_entity_poly.pdbx_seq_one_letter_code
_entity_poly.pdbx_strand_id
1 'polypeptide(L)'
;VFVYAANLPDDFQMAVRYITLDRYKGPAGPGSGQRVLTESVPLRGITGCLFSNELPDAFPVHRFRLEAGRLREIYVSVDASGNMIEVTGELSTPDIEGRLAGLDWGWPDGYEGEVNLQAGPWIRDLASSLDQGFVITIDYGYLAEELYSPARTRGTLQTYYRHVDGSSPYQRIGRQDLTAHVDFSMLMSEGESAGLKQVAYLTQGVYLRRLGLDSMMEGLRRLELPLRERTANLRAMRELADSDGFGEFKVLLQSKGVAGVTAEDIFPTKEFLIDATPPLKTDHHMPATESTYPRSNFTLDVLWPIDGGKDS
;
A
#
# COMPACT_ATOMS: atom_id res chain seq x y z
N VAL A 1 -12.46 -8.62 -9.44
CA VAL A 1 -12.65 -9.01 -8.02
C VAL A 1 -13.56 -10.23 -7.85
N PHE A 2 -14.70 -10.33 -8.53
CA PHE A 2 -15.70 -11.41 -8.31
C PHE A 2 -15.37 -12.80 -8.86
N VAL A 3 -14.25 -12.96 -9.59
CA VAL A 3 -13.99 -14.20 -10.36
C VAL A 3 -13.54 -15.36 -9.46
N TYR A 4 -12.78 -15.09 -8.39
CA TYR A 4 -12.25 -16.18 -7.55
C TYR A 4 -13.30 -16.76 -6.61
N ALA A 5 -14.10 -15.91 -5.95
CA ALA A 5 -15.17 -16.37 -5.06
C ALA A 5 -16.25 -17.17 -5.79
N ALA A 6 -16.50 -16.88 -7.09
CA ALA A 6 -17.43 -17.63 -7.92
C ALA A 6 -17.03 -19.11 -8.14
N ASN A 7 -15.77 -19.47 -7.85
CA ASN A 7 -15.27 -20.85 -7.91
C ASN A 7 -15.26 -21.54 -6.52
N LEU A 8 -15.73 -20.87 -5.46
CA LEU A 8 -15.84 -21.42 -4.11
C LEU A 8 -17.23 -22.02 -3.88
N PRO A 9 -17.45 -22.84 -2.83
CA PRO A 9 -18.75 -23.42 -2.54
C PRO A 9 -19.91 -22.40 -2.47
N ASP A 10 -21.10 -22.80 -2.91
CA ASP A 10 -22.27 -21.91 -3.04
C ASP A 10 -22.66 -21.23 -1.71
N ASP A 11 -22.52 -21.92 -0.60
CA ASP A 11 -22.77 -21.39 0.74
C ASP A 11 -21.80 -20.25 1.10
N PHE A 12 -20.53 -20.38 0.73
CA PHE A 12 -19.55 -19.30 0.86
C PHE A 12 -19.92 -18.12 -0.04
N GLN A 13 -20.28 -18.37 -1.30
CA GLN A 13 -20.67 -17.31 -2.24
C GLN A 13 -21.87 -16.50 -1.72
N MET A 14 -22.87 -17.17 -1.17
CA MET A 14 -24.06 -16.51 -0.60
C MET A 14 -23.77 -15.74 0.69
N ALA A 15 -22.74 -16.14 1.45
CA ALA A 15 -22.36 -15.50 2.71
C ALA A 15 -21.52 -14.23 2.52
N VAL A 16 -20.74 -14.14 1.44
CA VAL A 16 -19.80 -13.03 1.22
C VAL A 16 -20.51 -11.81 0.65
N ARG A 17 -20.27 -10.66 1.27
CA ARG A 17 -20.69 -9.33 0.78
C ARG A 17 -19.47 -8.43 0.63
N TYR A 18 -19.24 -7.94 -0.58
CA TYR A 18 -18.18 -6.97 -0.84
C TYR A 18 -18.71 -5.56 -0.64
N ILE A 19 -18.15 -4.86 0.34
CA ILE A 19 -18.47 -3.46 0.65
C ILE A 19 -17.20 -2.63 0.47
N THR A 20 -17.26 -1.62 -0.38
CA THR A 20 -16.19 -0.64 -0.57
C THR A 20 -16.54 0.63 0.18
N LEU A 21 -15.62 1.08 1.03
CA LEU A 21 -15.68 2.39 1.68
C LEU A 21 -14.90 3.38 0.82
N ASP A 22 -15.52 4.51 0.48
CA ASP A 22 -14.93 5.47 -0.48
C ASP A 22 -15.21 6.91 -0.05
N ARG A 23 -14.24 7.80 -0.26
CA ARG A 23 -14.37 9.25 0.01
C ARG A 23 -14.71 10.03 -1.25
N TYR A 24 -14.41 9.49 -2.43
CA TYR A 24 -14.62 10.19 -3.69
C TYR A 24 -16.10 10.28 -4.03
N LYS A 25 -16.64 11.49 -4.28
CA LYS A 25 -18.07 11.65 -4.58
C LYS A 25 -18.46 11.43 -6.05
N GLY A 26 -17.48 11.15 -6.91
CA GLY A 26 -17.71 10.91 -8.33
C GLY A 26 -18.32 9.53 -8.65
N PRO A 27 -18.39 9.18 -9.94
CA PRO A 27 -18.94 7.90 -10.37
C PRO A 27 -18.13 6.75 -9.74
N ALA A 28 -18.84 5.70 -9.34
CA ALA A 28 -18.19 4.50 -8.84
C ALA A 28 -17.27 3.92 -9.93
N GLY A 29 -16.10 3.42 -9.51
CA GLY A 29 -15.23 2.66 -10.39
C GLY A 29 -15.88 1.35 -10.87
N PRO A 30 -15.25 0.66 -11.82
CA PRO A 30 -15.74 -0.63 -12.30
C PRO A 30 -15.78 -1.67 -11.17
N GLY A 31 -16.97 -2.18 -10.83
CA GLY A 31 -17.15 -3.23 -9.83
C GLY A 31 -18.61 -3.47 -9.45
N SER A 32 -18.94 -4.68 -9.01
CA SER A 32 -20.30 -5.09 -8.60
C SER A 32 -20.50 -5.18 -7.07
N GLY A 33 -19.76 -4.37 -6.29
CA GLY A 33 -19.87 -4.32 -4.82
C GLY A 33 -20.78 -3.20 -4.32
N GLN A 34 -21.17 -3.26 -3.04
CA GLN A 34 -21.87 -2.14 -2.39
C GLN A 34 -20.86 -1.04 -2.08
N ARG A 35 -21.12 0.19 -2.54
CA ARG A 35 -20.29 1.36 -2.25
C ARG A 35 -20.91 2.19 -1.14
N VAL A 36 -20.13 2.54 -0.13
CA VAL A 36 -20.53 3.42 0.97
C VAL A 36 -19.63 4.64 0.97
N LEU A 37 -20.22 5.83 0.78
CA LEU A 37 -19.48 7.09 0.87
C LEU A 37 -19.28 7.46 2.35
N THR A 38 -18.02 7.56 2.77
CA THR A 38 -17.68 7.79 4.17
C THR A 38 -16.28 8.35 4.34
N GLU A 39 -16.10 9.20 5.35
CA GLU A 39 -14.78 9.70 5.78
C GLU A 39 -14.13 8.81 6.86
N SER A 40 -14.92 7.91 7.47
CA SER A 40 -14.52 7.01 8.56
C SER A 40 -14.95 5.57 8.27
N VAL A 41 -14.79 4.66 9.22
CA VAL A 41 -15.30 3.27 9.14
C VAL A 41 -16.68 3.20 9.81
N PRO A 42 -17.81 3.26 9.06
CA PRO A 42 -19.15 3.39 9.65
C PRO A 42 -19.76 2.05 10.07
N LEU A 43 -19.09 0.94 9.74
CA LEU A 43 -19.57 -0.40 9.94
C LEU A 43 -19.25 -0.88 11.37
N ARG A 44 -20.10 -1.76 11.90
CA ARG A 44 -19.95 -2.39 13.22
C ARG A 44 -20.39 -3.84 13.14
N GLY A 45 -19.88 -4.68 14.04
CA GLY A 45 -20.29 -6.08 14.13
C GLY A 45 -19.84 -6.92 12.94
N ILE A 46 -18.72 -6.58 12.30
CA ILE A 46 -18.26 -7.30 11.12
C ILE A 46 -17.71 -8.66 11.55
N THR A 47 -18.22 -9.71 10.92
CA THR A 47 -17.55 -11.01 10.82
C THR A 47 -17.01 -11.15 9.41
N GLY A 48 -15.70 -11.04 9.22
CA GLY A 48 -15.12 -11.07 7.87
C GLY A 48 -13.70 -10.50 7.77
N CYS A 49 -13.41 -9.87 6.64
CA CYS A 49 -12.09 -9.33 6.33
C CYS A 49 -12.19 -7.84 5.97
N LEU A 50 -11.38 -7.04 6.64
CA LEU A 50 -11.12 -5.64 6.29
C LEU A 50 -9.81 -5.58 5.51
N PHE A 51 -9.85 -5.03 4.30
CA PHE A 51 -8.71 -5.03 3.38
C PHE A 51 -8.42 -3.60 2.92
N SER A 52 -7.16 -3.17 3.05
CA SER A 52 -6.64 -1.91 2.51
C SER A 52 -5.36 -2.14 1.75
N ASN A 53 -5.27 -1.56 0.55
CA ASN A 53 -4.10 -1.59 -0.32
C ASN A 53 -3.77 -0.16 -0.73
N GLU A 54 -2.56 0.32 -0.41
CA GLU A 54 -2.09 1.69 -0.73
C GLU A 54 -3.11 2.74 -0.27
N LEU A 55 -3.35 2.78 1.04
CA LEU A 55 -4.32 3.70 1.65
C LEU A 55 -3.68 4.52 2.77
N PRO A 56 -3.03 3.90 3.78
CA PRO A 56 -2.29 4.65 4.79
C PRO A 56 -1.18 5.57 4.26
N ASP A 57 -0.51 5.22 3.14
CA ASP A 57 0.55 6.05 2.55
C ASP A 57 0.05 7.40 2.01
N ALA A 58 -1.20 7.45 1.59
CA ALA A 58 -1.89 8.65 1.09
C ALA A 58 -2.50 9.51 2.21
N PHE A 59 -2.38 9.11 3.47
CA PHE A 59 -2.88 9.93 4.59
C PHE A 59 -1.99 11.17 4.81
N PRO A 60 -2.58 12.30 5.24
CA PRO A 60 -1.80 13.48 5.59
C PRO A 60 -0.77 13.19 6.68
N VAL A 61 0.46 13.67 6.46
CA VAL A 61 1.56 13.56 7.42
C VAL A 61 2.04 14.93 7.87
N HIS A 62 2.52 15.00 9.11
CA HIS A 62 3.29 16.12 9.62
C HIS A 62 4.76 15.86 9.31
N ARG A 63 5.46 16.86 8.77
CA ARG A 63 6.91 16.79 8.55
C ARG A 63 7.63 17.49 9.67
N PHE A 64 8.67 16.87 10.22
CA PHE A 64 9.49 17.48 11.26
C PHE A 64 10.95 17.54 10.81
N ARG A 65 11.69 18.46 11.44
CA ARG A 65 13.14 18.58 11.35
C ARG A 65 13.73 18.66 12.76
N LEU A 66 14.85 18.00 12.99
CA LEU A 66 15.67 18.22 14.18
C LEU A 66 16.58 19.44 13.95
N GLU A 67 16.42 20.49 14.76
CA GLU A 67 17.24 21.71 14.69
C GLU A 67 17.80 22.05 16.07
N ALA A 68 19.13 22.06 16.19
CA ALA A 68 19.87 22.24 17.43
C ALA A 68 19.36 21.33 18.57
N GLY A 69 19.07 20.07 18.24
CA GLY A 69 18.55 19.07 19.19
C GLY A 69 17.09 19.25 19.60
N ARG A 70 16.32 20.11 18.91
CA ARG A 70 14.89 20.29 19.14
C ARG A 70 14.07 19.92 17.91
N LEU A 71 12.94 19.28 18.13
CA LEU A 71 11.99 19.01 17.06
C LEU A 71 11.28 20.30 16.65
N ARG A 72 11.26 20.55 15.34
CA ARG A 72 10.55 21.65 14.70
C ARG A 72 9.67 21.08 13.61
N GLU A 73 8.49 21.64 13.41
CA GLU A 73 7.62 21.23 12.32
C GLU A 73 7.96 22.01 11.05
N ILE A 74 7.92 21.34 9.90
CA ILE A 74 8.13 21.93 8.58
C ILE A 74 6.75 22.37 8.05
N TYR A 75 6.60 23.68 7.90
CA TYR A 75 5.42 24.33 7.34
C TYR A 75 5.66 24.79 5.91
N VAL A 76 4.58 25.02 5.17
CA VAL A 76 4.61 25.65 3.85
C VAL A 76 4.24 27.13 4.01
N SER A 77 5.08 28.02 3.49
CA SER A 77 4.85 29.45 3.42
C SER A 77 4.97 29.94 1.96
N VAL A 78 4.71 31.21 1.73
CA VAL A 78 4.87 31.86 0.43
C VAL A 78 5.88 32.99 0.57
N ASP A 79 6.91 32.98 -0.27
CA ASP A 79 7.92 34.04 -0.30
C ASP A 79 7.38 35.33 -0.95
N ALA A 80 8.18 36.40 -0.92
CA ALA A 80 7.80 37.69 -1.51
C ALA A 80 7.56 37.63 -3.04
N SER A 81 8.04 36.59 -3.72
CA SER A 81 7.87 36.38 -5.16
C SER A 81 6.66 35.49 -5.48
N GLY A 82 5.94 35.01 -4.47
CA GLY A 82 4.80 34.11 -4.64
C GLY A 82 5.17 32.63 -4.75
N ASN A 83 6.43 32.24 -4.51
CA ASN A 83 6.84 30.84 -4.54
C ASN A 83 6.52 30.17 -3.20
N MET A 84 6.06 28.91 -3.25
CA MET A 84 5.92 28.12 -2.02
C MET A 84 7.29 27.69 -1.51
N ILE A 85 7.53 27.89 -0.23
CA ILE A 85 8.78 27.57 0.47
C ILE A 85 8.49 26.80 1.76
N GLU A 86 9.47 26.01 2.19
CA GLU A 86 9.43 25.38 3.52
C GLU A 86 10.01 26.32 4.57
N VAL A 87 9.33 26.42 5.72
CA VAL A 87 9.80 27.14 6.91
C VAL A 87 9.61 26.28 8.15
N THR A 88 10.50 26.38 9.13
CA THR A 88 10.38 25.60 10.38
C THR A 88 9.77 26.41 11.51
N GLY A 89 8.93 25.76 12.32
CA GLY A 89 8.19 26.38 13.43
C GLY A 89 8.04 25.45 14.63
N GLU A 90 7.32 25.92 15.65
CA GLU A 90 6.90 25.06 16.77
C GLU A 90 6.01 23.92 16.27
N LEU A 91 5.97 22.81 17.00
CA LEU A 91 5.05 21.71 16.70
C LEU A 91 3.60 22.20 16.82
N SER A 92 2.78 21.89 15.82
CA SER A 92 1.35 22.25 15.77
C SER A 92 0.51 21.50 16.79
N THR A 93 0.96 20.33 17.23
CA THR A 93 0.33 19.51 18.27
C THR A 93 1.39 18.73 19.06
N PRO A 94 1.21 18.55 20.39
CA PRO A 94 2.08 17.68 21.19
C PRO A 94 2.04 16.22 20.74
N ASP A 95 1.02 15.79 19.97
CA ASP A 95 0.91 14.41 19.48
C ASP A 95 2.08 14.03 18.55
N ILE A 96 2.71 15.00 17.87
CA ILE A 96 3.90 14.77 17.06
C ILE A 96 5.05 14.30 17.96
N GLU A 97 5.32 15.04 19.03
CA GLU A 97 6.36 14.69 20.00
C GLU A 97 6.00 13.38 20.71
N GLY A 98 4.75 13.21 21.14
CA GLY A 98 4.28 11.98 21.78
C GLY A 98 4.50 10.73 20.92
N ARG A 99 4.31 10.87 19.60
CA ARG A 99 4.53 9.78 18.65
C ARG A 99 6.01 9.42 18.45
N LEU A 100 6.89 10.39 18.66
CA LEU A 100 8.35 10.24 18.53
C LEU A 100 9.05 9.96 19.87
N ALA A 101 8.38 10.16 21.01
CA ALA A 101 8.98 10.12 22.35
C ALA A 101 9.64 8.78 22.74
N GLY A 102 9.30 7.68 22.07
CA GLY A 102 9.92 6.36 22.26
C GLY A 102 11.03 6.01 21.27
N LEU A 103 11.34 6.92 20.34
CA LEU A 103 12.32 6.73 19.27
C LEU A 103 13.65 7.39 19.66
N ASP A 104 14.54 6.65 20.33
CA ASP A 104 15.89 7.12 20.65
C ASP A 104 16.91 6.53 19.66
N TRP A 105 17.06 7.18 18.51
CA TRP A 105 17.95 6.69 17.44
C TRP A 105 19.20 7.55 17.26
N GLY A 106 19.37 8.63 18.03
CA GLY A 106 20.52 9.54 17.87
C GLY A 106 20.53 10.26 16.52
N TRP A 107 19.39 10.83 16.12
CA TRP A 107 19.26 11.58 14.86
C TRP A 107 20.27 12.74 14.76
N PRO A 108 20.92 12.93 13.60
CA PRO A 108 21.80 14.07 13.39
C PRO A 108 21.00 15.37 13.29
N ASP A 109 21.67 16.51 13.52
CA ASP A 109 21.09 17.82 13.24
C ASP A 109 20.70 17.95 11.76
N GLY A 110 19.55 18.54 11.49
CA GLY A 110 18.95 18.62 10.17
C GLY A 110 18.21 17.35 9.71
N TYR A 111 18.11 16.31 10.54
CA TYR A 111 17.30 15.13 10.25
C TYR A 111 15.84 15.52 9.98
N GLU A 112 15.24 14.98 8.92
CA GLU A 112 13.84 15.14 8.57
C GLU A 112 13.11 13.81 8.55
N GLY A 113 11.83 13.84 8.93
CA GLY A 113 10.94 12.68 8.86
C GLY A 113 9.46 13.06 8.84
N GLU A 114 8.63 12.05 8.70
CA GLU A 114 7.17 12.17 8.69
C GLU A 114 6.53 11.50 9.91
N VAL A 115 5.43 12.08 10.39
CA VAL A 115 4.54 11.47 11.37
C VAL A 115 3.11 11.47 10.82
N ASN A 116 2.52 10.27 10.72
CA ASN A 116 1.12 10.09 10.36
C ASN A 116 0.27 9.96 11.62
N LEU A 117 -0.41 11.04 12.00
CA LEU A 117 -1.28 11.07 13.18
C LEU A 117 -2.67 10.45 12.93
N GLN A 118 -3.06 10.22 11.67
CA GLN A 118 -4.37 9.66 11.32
C GLN A 118 -4.39 8.14 11.30
N ALA A 119 -3.25 7.50 11.00
CA ALA A 119 -3.17 6.06 10.86
C ALA A 119 -3.46 5.29 12.16
N GLY A 120 -3.07 5.83 13.33
CA GLY A 120 -3.41 5.25 14.63
C GLY A 120 -4.93 5.21 14.91
N PRO A 121 -5.63 6.36 14.90
CA PRO A 121 -7.09 6.39 14.95
C PRO A 121 -7.77 5.48 13.91
N TRP A 122 -7.26 5.46 12.67
CA TRP A 122 -7.81 4.63 11.60
C TRP A 122 -7.74 3.12 11.91
N ILE A 123 -6.60 2.59 12.36
CA ILE A 123 -6.50 1.16 12.67
C ILE A 123 -7.35 0.79 13.89
N ARG A 124 -7.52 1.70 14.86
CA ARG A 124 -8.46 1.51 15.99
C ARG A 124 -9.92 1.53 15.54
N ASP A 125 -10.27 2.34 14.55
CA ASP A 125 -11.61 2.33 13.93
C ASP A 125 -11.89 1.01 13.20
N LEU A 126 -10.90 0.50 12.45
CA LEU A 126 -11.01 -0.84 11.84
C LEU A 126 -11.19 -1.92 12.92
N ALA A 127 -10.34 -1.91 13.94
CA ALA A 127 -10.41 -2.86 15.04
C ALA A 127 -11.77 -2.82 15.75
N SER A 128 -12.33 -1.64 15.98
CA SER A 128 -13.63 -1.48 16.64
C SER A 128 -14.83 -1.82 15.74
N SER A 129 -14.65 -1.86 14.42
CA SER A 129 -15.68 -2.31 13.48
C SER A 129 -15.79 -3.84 13.37
N LEU A 130 -14.70 -4.54 13.67
CA LEU A 130 -14.54 -5.99 13.53
C LEU A 130 -14.87 -6.72 14.84
N ASP A 131 -15.81 -7.66 14.80
CA ASP A 131 -16.07 -8.58 15.92
C ASP A 131 -15.22 -9.84 15.79
N GLN A 132 -15.16 -10.41 14.58
CA GLN A 132 -14.42 -11.62 14.30
C GLN A 132 -13.85 -11.61 12.87
N GLY A 133 -12.57 -11.97 12.72
CA GLY A 133 -11.93 -12.17 11.42
C GLY A 133 -10.59 -11.43 11.32
N PHE A 134 -10.34 -10.78 10.19
CA PHE A 134 -9.00 -10.30 9.83
C PHE A 134 -8.97 -8.85 9.33
N VAL A 135 -7.84 -8.19 9.56
CA VAL A 135 -7.45 -6.93 8.95
C VAL A 135 -6.18 -7.18 8.12
N ILE A 136 -6.21 -6.78 6.85
CA ILE A 136 -5.09 -6.91 5.92
C ILE A 136 -4.74 -5.52 5.41
N THR A 137 -3.53 -5.07 5.70
CA THR A 137 -2.98 -3.82 5.18
C THR A 137 -1.78 -4.12 4.31
N ILE A 138 -1.82 -3.68 3.05
CA ILE A 138 -0.72 -3.79 2.09
C ILE A 138 -0.28 -2.38 1.71
N ASP A 139 0.96 -2.03 2.00
CA ASP A 139 1.46 -0.67 1.72
C ASP A 139 2.99 -0.59 1.67
N TYR A 140 3.51 0.52 1.16
CA TYR A 140 4.92 0.87 1.26
C TYR A 140 5.25 1.37 2.65
N GLY A 141 6.24 0.75 3.29
CA GLY A 141 6.62 1.17 4.62
C GLY A 141 7.65 0.29 5.28
N TYR A 142 7.93 0.62 6.53
CA TYR A 142 8.96 -0.01 7.32
C TYR A 142 8.52 -0.13 8.79
N LEU A 143 9.26 -0.94 9.55
CA LEU A 143 9.20 -0.87 11.01
C LEU A 143 9.86 0.43 11.47
N ALA A 144 9.49 0.93 12.64
CA ALA A 144 9.95 2.22 13.16
C ALA A 144 11.48 2.34 13.20
N GLU A 145 12.21 1.28 13.54
CA GLU A 145 13.69 1.24 13.54
C GLU A 145 14.29 1.56 12.18
N GLU A 146 13.71 1.03 11.10
CA GLU A 146 14.17 1.27 9.74
C GLU A 146 13.62 2.58 9.15
N LEU A 147 12.36 2.90 9.47
CA LEU A 147 11.71 4.14 9.02
C LEU A 147 12.43 5.37 9.58
N TYR A 148 12.75 5.33 10.87
CA TYR A 148 13.39 6.43 11.59
C TYR A 148 14.90 6.24 11.80
N SER A 149 15.53 5.39 10.98
CA SER A 149 16.97 5.15 11.05
C SER A 149 17.76 6.45 10.83
N PRO A 150 18.87 6.68 11.55
CA PRO A 150 19.75 7.84 11.34
C PRO A 150 20.34 7.94 9.93
N ALA A 151 20.35 6.84 9.17
CA ALA A 151 20.77 6.81 7.78
C ALA A 151 19.72 7.45 6.83
N ARG A 152 18.45 7.54 7.24
CA ARG A 152 17.36 8.11 6.45
C ARG A 152 17.07 9.55 6.90
N THR A 153 17.92 10.47 6.49
CA THR A 153 17.90 11.85 7.00
C THR A 153 16.91 12.80 6.30
N ARG A 154 16.23 12.36 5.23
CA ARG A 154 15.35 13.20 4.41
C ARG A 154 13.88 12.73 4.40
N GLY A 155 13.51 11.88 5.35
CA GLY A 155 12.19 11.25 5.39
C GLY A 155 11.91 10.36 4.17
N THR A 156 10.64 10.26 3.84
CA THR A 156 10.05 9.36 2.84
C THR A 156 8.97 10.00 1.98
N LEU A 157 8.66 11.29 2.19
CA LEU A 157 7.69 11.99 1.35
C LEU A 157 8.12 11.91 -0.13
N GLN A 158 7.29 11.27 -0.93
CA GLN A 158 7.50 11.09 -2.36
C GLN A 158 6.35 11.69 -3.15
N THR A 159 6.63 12.05 -4.40
CA THR A 159 5.65 12.66 -5.28
C THR A 159 5.64 11.95 -6.61
N TYR A 160 4.45 11.70 -7.16
CA TYR A 160 4.31 11.03 -8.45
C TYR A 160 3.46 11.85 -9.40
N TYR A 161 3.99 12.07 -10.61
CA TYR A 161 3.23 12.68 -11.69
C TYR A 161 3.43 11.88 -12.97
N ARG A 162 2.34 11.28 -13.49
CA ARG A 162 2.38 10.40 -14.68
C ARG A 162 3.46 9.31 -14.57
N HIS A 163 3.53 8.67 -13.40
CA HIS A 163 4.47 7.57 -13.11
C HIS A 163 5.95 7.97 -13.16
N VAL A 164 6.25 9.24 -12.91
CA VAL A 164 7.61 9.75 -12.74
C VAL A 164 7.75 10.36 -11.35
N ASP A 165 8.83 10.01 -10.67
CA ASP A 165 9.22 10.63 -9.40
C ASP A 165 9.39 12.14 -9.58
N GLY A 166 8.57 12.91 -8.88
CA GLY A 166 8.70 14.36 -8.83
C GLY A 166 9.73 14.79 -7.78
N SER A 167 10.39 15.91 -8.05
CA SER A 167 11.45 16.45 -7.19
C SER A 167 10.96 17.37 -6.08
N SER A 168 9.67 17.75 -6.07
CA SER A 168 9.10 18.63 -5.05
C SER A 168 7.59 18.47 -4.91
N PRO A 169 7.06 18.46 -3.67
CA PRO A 169 5.62 18.43 -3.40
C PRO A 169 4.85 19.67 -3.87
N TYR A 170 5.57 20.73 -4.25
CA TYR A 170 4.99 22.06 -4.49
C TYR A 170 4.81 22.41 -5.97
N GLN A 171 5.23 21.54 -6.90
CA GLN A 171 5.24 21.84 -8.34
C GLN A 171 3.86 21.73 -9.00
N ARG A 172 3.05 20.72 -8.66
CA ARG A 172 1.78 20.41 -9.34
C ARG A 172 0.66 20.15 -8.34
N ILE A 173 0.39 21.13 -7.49
CA ILE A 173 -0.64 21.06 -6.46
C ILE A 173 -1.98 20.59 -7.06
N GLY A 174 -2.57 19.55 -6.47
CA GLY A 174 -3.83 18.95 -6.92
C GLY A 174 -3.74 18.14 -8.22
N ARG A 175 -2.54 17.97 -8.79
CA ARG A 175 -2.31 17.22 -10.04
C ARG A 175 -1.21 16.17 -9.95
N GLN A 176 -0.49 16.11 -8.84
CA GLN A 176 0.47 15.05 -8.53
C GLN A 176 0.06 14.35 -7.25
N ASP A 177 0.43 13.09 -7.13
CA ASP A 177 0.25 12.31 -5.92
C ASP A 177 1.33 12.65 -4.90
N LEU A 178 1.01 12.48 -3.61
CA LEU A 178 1.90 12.65 -2.48
C LEU A 178 1.73 11.44 -1.56
N THR A 179 2.81 10.71 -1.35
CA THR A 179 2.81 9.53 -0.47
C THR A 179 3.92 9.64 0.54
N ALA A 180 3.74 9.00 1.70
CA ALA A 180 4.79 8.81 2.69
C ALA A 180 4.78 7.37 3.17
N HIS A 181 5.95 6.83 3.50
CA HIS A 181 6.05 5.45 3.94
C HIS A 181 5.31 5.23 5.27
N VAL A 182 4.64 4.10 5.36
CA VAL A 182 3.85 3.69 6.52
C VAL A 182 4.76 3.19 7.66
N ASP A 183 4.51 3.67 8.88
CA ASP A 183 5.07 3.08 10.09
C ASP A 183 4.24 1.86 10.51
N PHE A 184 4.73 0.67 10.15
CA PHE A 184 4.06 -0.59 10.49
C PHE A 184 4.18 -0.96 11.96
N SER A 185 5.22 -0.50 12.66
CA SER A 185 5.34 -0.72 14.11
C SER A 185 4.20 -0.04 14.87
N MET A 186 3.78 1.13 14.40
CA MET A 186 2.60 1.79 14.97
C MET A 186 1.29 1.13 14.60
N LEU A 187 1.09 0.70 13.35
CA LEU A 187 -0.13 -0.02 13.00
C LEU A 187 -0.28 -1.31 13.84
N MET A 188 0.84 -1.99 14.09
CA MET A 188 0.88 -3.15 14.98
C MET A 188 0.49 -2.78 16.41
N SER A 189 1.15 -1.78 17.01
CA SER A 189 0.94 -1.44 18.43
C SER A 189 -0.45 -0.83 18.68
N GLU A 190 -0.92 0.05 17.80
CA GLU A 190 -2.24 0.66 17.89
C GLU A 190 -3.35 -0.37 17.65
N GLY A 191 -3.16 -1.27 16.68
CA GLY A 191 -4.05 -2.39 16.46
C GLY A 191 -4.12 -3.31 17.68
N GLU A 192 -2.97 -3.65 18.27
CA GLU A 192 -2.90 -4.47 19.49
C GLU A 192 -3.62 -3.83 20.67
N SER A 193 -3.44 -2.53 20.87
CA SER A 193 -4.15 -1.76 21.90
C SER A 193 -5.67 -1.79 21.74
N ALA A 194 -6.16 -1.96 20.50
CA ALA A 194 -7.58 -2.08 20.17
C ALA A 194 -8.08 -3.54 20.04
N GLY A 195 -7.26 -4.51 20.44
CA GLY A 195 -7.62 -5.93 20.50
C GLY A 195 -7.41 -6.71 19.21
N LEU A 196 -6.71 -6.15 18.23
CA LEU A 196 -6.17 -6.92 17.11
C LEU A 196 -4.96 -7.74 17.59
N LYS A 197 -4.68 -8.87 16.96
CA LYS A 197 -3.48 -9.67 17.20
C LYS A 197 -2.70 -9.78 15.90
N GLN A 198 -1.41 -9.45 15.93
CA GLN A 198 -0.55 -9.67 14.77
C GLN A 198 -0.47 -11.16 14.46
N VAL A 199 -0.76 -11.52 13.22
CA VAL A 199 -0.62 -12.89 12.72
C VAL A 199 0.58 -13.02 11.79
N ALA A 200 0.80 -12.04 10.92
CA ALA A 200 1.97 -12.01 10.05
C ALA A 200 2.37 -10.57 9.68
N TYR A 201 3.67 -10.38 9.46
CA TYR A 201 4.25 -9.21 8.82
C TYR A 201 5.32 -9.70 7.84
N LEU A 202 5.07 -9.51 6.55
CA LEU A 202 5.87 -10.10 5.47
C LEU A 202 6.05 -9.07 4.35
N THR A 203 7.00 -9.32 3.46
CA THR A 203 7.02 -8.63 2.17
C THR A 203 5.92 -9.18 1.25
N GLN A 204 5.39 -8.35 0.35
CA GLN A 204 4.37 -8.74 -0.61
C GLN A 204 4.86 -9.89 -1.49
N GLY A 205 6.13 -9.88 -1.91
CA GLY A 205 6.69 -10.97 -2.69
C GLY A 205 6.68 -12.30 -1.95
N VAL A 206 7.00 -12.31 -0.66
CA VAL A 206 6.87 -13.52 0.17
C VAL A 206 5.41 -13.91 0.35
N TYR A 207 4.53 -12.96 0.67
CA TYR A 207 3.11 -13.20 0.86
C TYR A 207 2.45 -13.83 -0.39
N LEU A 208 2.65 -13.26 -1.57
CA LEU A 208 2.09 -13.75 -2.83
C LEU A 208 2.63 -15.14 -3.20
N ARG A 209 3.93 -15.39 -3.04
CA ARG A 209 4.49 -16.73 -3.28
C ARG A 209 3.88 -17.77 -2.35
N ARG A 210 3.69 -17.44 -1.07
CA ARG A 210 3.04 -18.33 -0.10
C ARG A 210 1.54 -18.52 -0.38
N LEU A 211 0.88 -17.55 -1.01
CA LEU A 211 -0.48 -17.70 -1.55
C LEU A 211 -0.55 -18.51 -2.85
N GLY A 212 0.58 -19.01 -3.37
CA GLY A 212 0.61 -19.89 -4.53
C GLY A 212 0.82 -19.18 -5.87
N LEU A 213 1.45 -18.01 -5.89
CA LEU A 213 1.77 -17.28 -7.12
C LEU A 213 2.45 -18.17 -8.18
N ASP A 214 3.40 -19.01 -7.77
CA ASP A 214 4.12 -19.91 -8.67
C ASP A 214 3.18 -20.94 -9.32
N SER A 215 2.26 -21.52 -8.54
CA SER A 215 1.23 -22.45 -9.06
C SER A 215 0.29 -21.74 -10.04
N MET A 216 -0.11 -20.49 -9.75
CA MET A 216 -0.94 -19.71 -10.66
C MET A 216 -0.19 -19.38 -11.95
N MET A 217 1.10 -19.04 -11.88
CA MET A 217 1.92 -18.82 -13.08
C MET A 217 2.08 -20.09 -13.93
N GLU A 218 2.23 -21.26 -13.30
CA GLU A 218 2.22 -22.54 -14.01
C GLU A 218 0.85 -22.84 -14.64
N GLY A 219 -0.24 -22.56 -13.92
CA GLY A 219 -1.60 -22.64 -14.46
C GLY A 219 -1.78 -21.78 -15.70
N LEU A 220 -1.32 -20.54 -15.65
CA LEU A 220 -1.36 -19.59 -16.75
C LEU A 220 -0.59 -20.08 -17.99
N ARG A 221 0.53 -20.79 -17.80
CA ARG A 221 1.31 -21.37 -18.92
C ARG A 221 0.53 -22.45 -19.68
N ARG A 222 -0.38 -23.15 -18.99
CA ARG A 222 -1.21 -24.22 -19.56
C ARG A 222 -2.47 -23.71 -20.26
N LEU A 223 -2.88 -22.47 -20.01
CA LEU A 223 -4.04 -21.88 -20.68
C LEU A 223 -3.76 -21.62 -22.16
N GLU A 224 -4.76 -21.87 -23.01
CA GLU A 224 -4.74 -21.53 -24.43
C GLU A 224 -4.96 -20.02 -24.62
N LEU A 225 -3.89 -19.25 -24.41
CA LEU A 225 -3.87 -17.80 -24.62
C LEU A 225 -2.88 -17.42 -25.73
N PRO A 226 -3.15 -16.33 -26.49
CA PRO A 226 -2.17 -15.74 -27.39
C PRO A 226 -0.84 -15.45 -26.68
N LEU A 227 0.29 -15.64 -27.37
CA LEU A 227 1.64 -15.50 -26.78
C LEU A 227 1.85 -14.14 -26.09
N ARG A 228 1.35 -13.07 -26.71
CA ARG A 228 1.45 -11.69 -26.19
C ARG A 228 0.73 -11.54 -24.85
N GLU A 229 -0.51 -12.03 -24.76
CA GLU A 229 -1.31 -11.96 -23.53
C GLU A 229 -0.70 -12.80 -22.42
N ARG A 230 -0.27 -14.03 -22.73
CA ARG A 230 0.40 -14.91 -21.77
C ARG A 230 1.67 -14.27 -21.21
N THR A 231 2.48 -13.68 -22.07
CA THR A 231 3.74 -13.00 -21.68
C THR A 231 3.46 -11.78 -20.81
N ALA A 232 2.47 -10.96 -21.19
CA ALA A 232 2.09 -9.77 -20.43
C ALA A 232 1.59 -10.11 -19.02
N ASN A 233 0.77 -11.16 -18.89
CA ASN A 233 0.28 -11.66 -17.61
C ASN A 233 1.42 -12.22 -16.74
N LEU A 234 2.28 -13.08 -17.29
CA LEU A 234 3.42 -13.65 -16.55
C LEU A 234 4.39 -12.56 -16.07
N ARG A 235 4.63 -11.53 -16.88
CA ARG A 235 5.46 -10.38 -16.48
C ARG A 235 4.83 -9.63 -15.31
N ALA A 236 3.54 -9.31 -15.40
CA ALA A 236 2.84 -8.59 -14.34
C ALA A 236 2.85 -9.37 -13.01
N MET A 237 2.61 -10.69 -13.06
CA MET A 237 2.67 -11.55 -11.87
C MET A 237 4.06 -11.58 -11.23
N ARG A 238 5.12 -11.63 -12.04
CA ARG A 238 6.50 -11.58 -11.53
C ARG A 238 6.81 -10.25 -10.86
N GLU A 239 6.44 -9.15 -11.51
CA GLU A 239 6.70 -7.79 -11.05
C GLU A 239 6.05 -7.50 -9.68
N LEU A 240 4.87 -8.07 -9.42
CA LEU A 240 4.21 -7.98 -8.12
C LEU A 240 5.00 -8.62 -6.96
N ALA A 241 5.86 -9.60 -7.25
CA ALA A 241 6.64 -10.32 -6.26
C ALA A 241 8.16 -10.07 -6.35
N ASP A 242 8.60 -9.26 -7.31
CA ASP A 242 9.99 -8.91 -7.52
C ASP A 242 10.43 -7.85 -6.49
N SER A 243 11.55 -8.06 -5.82
CA SER A 243 12.08 -7.10 -4.84
C SER A 243 12.49 -5.78 -5.48
N ASP A 244 12.84 -5.79 -6.76
CA ASP A 244 13.12 -4.56 -7.53
C ASP A 244 11.84 -3.92 -8.11
N GLY A 245 10.69 -4.60 -7.96
CA GLY A 245 9.35 -4.12 -8.30
C GLY A 245 8.50 -3.91 -7.05
N PHE A 246 7.27 -4.45 -7.05
CA PHE A 246 6.31 -4.27 -5.95
C PHE A 246 6.48 -5.31 -4.82
N GLY A 247 7.48 -6.19 -4.92
CA GLY A 247 7.68 -7.27 -3.95
C GLY A 247 8.05 -6.77 -2.55
N GLU A 248 8.62 -5.56 -2.43
CA GLU A 248 9.08 -4.99 -1.16
C GLU A 248 8.03 -4.27 -0.33
N PHE A 249 6.81 -4.13 -0.85
CA PHE A 249 5.65 -3.72 -0.05
C PHE A 249 5.53 -4.61 1.17
N LYS A 250 4.95 -4.08 2.24
CA LYS A 250 4.71 -4.83 3.45
C LYS A 250 3.25 -5.23 3.53
N VAL A 251 3.03 -6.46 3.97
CA VAL A 251 1.72 -7.03 4.24
C VAL A 251 1.64 -7.26 5.74
N LEU A 252 0.81 -6.46 6.40
CA LEU A 252 0.43 -6.64 7.79
C LEU A 252 -0.91 -7.36 7.86
N LEU A 253 -0.90 -8.52 8.50
CA LEU A 253 -2.09 -9.32 8.76
C LEU A 253 -2.34 -9.39 10.26
N GLN A 254 -3.52 -8.97 10.68
CA GLN A 254 -3.96 -9.01 12.06
C GLN A 254 -5.32 -9.72 12.18
N SER A 255 -5.59 -10.34 13.32
CA SER A 255 -6.86 -11.04 13.59
C SER A 255 -7.56 -10.47 14.81
N LYS A 256 -8.88 -10.66 14.88
CA LYS A 256 -9.69 -10.38 16.07
C LYS A 256 -10.77 -11.44 16.23
N GLY A 257 -11.03 -11.86 17.46
CA GLY A 257 -12.07 -12.86 17.73
C GLY A 257 -11.82 -14.25 17.13
N VAL A 258 -10.64 -14.52 16.56
CA VAL A 258 -10.26 -15.84 16.02
C VAL A 258 -9.21 -16.47 16.93
N ALA A 259 -9.52 -17.64 17.52
CA ALA A 259 -8.64 -18.30 18.47
C ALA A 259 -7.57 -19.16 17.78
N GLY A 260 -6.33 -19.09 18.24
CA GLY A 260 -5.26 -20.03 17.88
C GLY A 260 -4.72 -19.93 16.45
N VAL A 261 -5.11 -18.91 15.67
CA VAL A 261 -4.63 -18.73 14.30
C VAL A 261 -3.16 -18.32 14.31
N THR A 262 -2.36 -19.08 13.57
CA THR A 262 -0.96 -18.80 13.25
C THR A 262 -0.83 -18.36 11.80
N ALA A 263 0.34 -17.81 11.44
CA ALA A 263 0.63 -17.44 10.05
C ALA A 263 0.43 -18.60 9.08
N GLU A 264 0.77 -19.84 9.47
CA GLU A 264 0.65 -21.02 8.62
C GLU A 264 -0.80 -21.37 8.28
N ASP A 265 -1.74 -21.09 9.18
CA ASP A 265 -3.16 -21.41 9.01
C ASP A 265 -3.85 -20.55 7.93
N ILE A 266 -3.22 -19.45 7.51
CA ILE A 266 -3.76 -18.53 6.50
C ILE A 266 -3.36 -18.93 5.09
N PHE A 267 -2.23 -19.61 4.94
CA PHE A 267 -1.73 -19.95 3.61
C PHE A 267 -2.38 -21.23 3.10
N PRO A 268 -2.79 -21.24 1.82
CA PRO A 268 -3.47 -22.38 1.25
C PRO A 268 -2.56 -23.61 1.21
N THR A 269 -3.15 -24.79 1.40
CA THR A 269 -2.44 -26.05 1.17
C THR A 269 -2.17 -26.24 -0.31
N LYS A 270 -1.22 -27.12 -0.65
CA LYS A 270 -0.90 -27.41 -2.05
C LYS A 270 -2.13 -27.93 -2.82
N GLU A 271 -2.98 -28.70 -2.17
CA GLU A 271 -4.20 -29.25 -2.74
C GLU A 271 -5.17 -28.14 -3.17
N PHE A 272 -5.32 -27.09 -2.36
CA PHE A 272 -6.17 -25.94 -2.69
C PHE A 272 -5.62 -25.13 -3.88
N LEU A 273 -4.31 -25.18 -4.13
CA LEU A 273 -3.66 -24.45 -5.22
C LEU A 273 -3.68 -25.17 -6.58
N ILE A 274 -4.02 -26.46 -6.63
CA ILE A 274 -4.02 -27.25 -7.87
C ILE A 274 -5.05 -26.71 -8.88
N ASP A 275 -6.20 -26.23 -8.38
CA ASP A 275 -7.33 -25.74 -9.19
C ASP A 275 -7.44 -24.20 -9.19
N ALA A 276 -6.42 -23.50 -8.68
CA ALA A 276 -6.42 -22.05 -8.66
C ALA A 276 -6.40 -21.49 -10.10
N THR A 277 -7.51 -20.87 -10.51
CA THR A 277 -7.59 -20.17 -11.81
C THR A 277 -6.71 -18.93 -11.75
N PRO A 278 -5.70 -18.79 -12.64
CA PRO A 278 -4.81 -17.64 -12.60
C PRO A 278 -5.57 -16.34 -12.91
N PRO A 279 -5.29 -15.24 -12.19
CA PRO A 279 -5.87 -13.96 -12.54
C PRO A 279 -5.32 -13.49 -13.89
N LEU A 280 -6.21 -13.11 -14.80
CA LEU A 280 -5.86 -12.52 -16.09
C LEU A 280 -6.03 -11.01 -16.06
N LYS A 281 -5.09 -10.30 -16.68
CA LYS A 281 -5.19 -8.88 -16.99
C LYS A 281 -6.40 -8.66 -17.89
N THR A 282 -7.10 -7.58 -17.59
CA THR A 282 -8.23 -7.03 -18.33
C THR A 282 -7.97 -5.56 -18.57
N ASP A 283 -8.79 -4.91 -19.37
CA ASP A 283 -8.69 -3.46 -19.65
C ASP A 283 -8.91 -2.58 -18.41
N HIS A 284 -9.34 -3.17 -17.29
CA HIS A 284 -9.48 -2.49 -15.99
C HIS A 284 -8.21 -2.53 -15.14
N HIS A 285 -7.20 -3.32 -15.53
CA HIS A 285 -5.93 -3.38 -14.83
C HIS A 285 -4.99 -2.30 -15.37
N MET A 286 -4.24 -1.66 -14.46
CA MET A 286 -3.21 -0.70 -14.88
C MET A 286 -2.17 -1.37 -15.81
N PRO A 287 -1.75 -0.69 -16.89
CA PRO A 287 -0.66 -1.17 -17.73
C PRO A 287 0.62 -1.27 -16.88
N ALA A 288 1.18 -2.48 -16.76
CA ALA A 288 2.42 -2.68 -15.99
C ALA A 288 3.61 -1.90 -16.58
N THR A 289 3.55 -1.54 -17.86
CA THR A 289 4.58 -0.72 -18.53
C THR A 289 4.46 0.77 -18.25
N GLU A 290 3.32 1.24 -17.75
CA GLU A 290 3.15 2.65 -17.35
C GLU A 290 3.49 2.83 -15.86
N SER A 291 3.39 1.79 -15.05
CA SER A 291 3.75 1.78 -13.63
C SER A 291 5.25 1.62 -13.35
N THR A 292 6.14 2.36 -14.04
CA THR A 292 7.56 2.38 -13.68
C THR A 292 7.77 3.14 -12.37
N TYR A 293 7.68 2.44 -11.24
CA TYR A 293 8.25 2.92 -9.98
C TYR A 293 9.78 2.88 -10.10
N PRO A 294 10.55 3.96 -9.85
CA PRO A 294 11.91 4.08 -10.38
C PRO A 294 13.02 3.25 -9.71
N ARG A 295 12.69 2.10 -9.11
CA ARG A 295 13.68 1.06 -8.83
C ARG A 295 13.74 -0.01 -9.91
N SER A 296 12.73 -0.09 -10.80
CA SER A 296 12.79 -0.93 -11.99
C SER A 296 13.61 -0.25 -13.09
N ASN A 297 14.92 -0.51 -13.13
CA ASN A 297 15.77 -0.11 -14.27
C ASN A 297 15.44 -0.92 -15.52
N PHE A 298 14.32 -0.61 -16.19
CA PHE A 298 14.06 -1.07 -17.56
C PHE A 298 13.22 -0.02 -18.33
N THR A 299 13.89 0.97 -18.93
CA THR A 299 13.35 1.69 -20.09
C THR A 299 13.51 0.81 -21.32
N LEU A 300 12.39 0.32 -21.86
CA LEU A 300 12.35 -0.58 -23.03
C LEU A 300 12.35 0.17 -24.38
N ASP A 301 12.54 1.48 -24.38
CA ASP A 301 12.51 2.31 -25.59
C ASP A 301 13.80 2.30 -26.42
N VAL A 302 14.77 1.42 -26.11
CA VAL A 302 16.09 1.38 -26.80
C VAL A 302 16.29 0.14 -27.70
N LEU A 303 15.32 -0.77 -27.82
CA LEU A 303 15.54 -2.03 -28.56
C LEU A 303 14.86 -2.18 -29.93
N TRP A 304 14.23 -1.16 -30.52
CA TRP A 304 13.93 -1.21 -31.95
C TRP A 304 13.72 0.16 -32.62
N PRO A 305 14.59 0.59 -33.56
CA PRO A 305 14.26 1.64 -34.50
C PRO A 305 13.37 1.05 -35.59
N ILE A 306 12.09 1.43 -35.66
CA ILE A 306 11.34 1.29 -36.92
C ILE A 306 11.66 2.52 -37.76
N ASP A 307 12.84 2.50 -38.37
CA ASP A 307 13.00 3.11 -39.69
C ASP A 307 12.42 2.12 -40.70
N GLY A 308 11.33 2.51 -41.35
CA GLY A 308 10.64 1.69 -42.34
C GLY A 308 9.55 2.43 -43.08
N GLY A 309 9.69 3.75 -43.26
CA GLY A 309 8.92 4.49 -44.24
C GLY A 309 9.59 4.35 -45.60
N LYS A 310 8.99 3.54 -46.49
CA LYS A 310 9.00 3.67 -47.96
C LYS A 310 8.05 2.62 -48.53
N ASP A 311 6.89 3.08 -49.00
CA ASP A 311 6.57 3.04 -50.43
C ASP A 311 5.23 3.73 -50.71
N SER A 312 5.25 4.56 -51.77
CA SER A 312 4.21 5.43 -52.38
C SER A 312 3.68 6.61 -51.59
#